data_AF-A0A3N9UV51-F1
#
_entry.id   AF-A0A3N9UV51-F1
#
_cell.length_a   1.000
_cell.length_b   1.000
_cell.length_c   1.000
_cell.angle_alpha   90.00
_cell.angle_beta   90.00
_cell.angle_gamma   90.00
#
_symmetry.space_group_name_H-M   'P 1'
#
loop_
_entity.id
_entity.type
_entity.pdbx_description
1 polymer ?
#
loop_
_entity_poly.entity_id
_entity_poly.type
_entity_poly.pdbx_seq_one_letter_code
_entity_poly.pdbx_strand_id
1 'polypeptide(L)'
;MLEGSIEHLDFFLILSVIIAVEGPAFNWGHRRLHSLAKVVINIVELPKETIIMACEKWDAEIFSDVKMISFAAIFLIFVHLAGIDYHELSFNSGISETLFNLGYYFAVYLEGAGFYIMIMTALTINTIGRQPLKIDALFSDFHAIGILYSKFTIYAASVYIIWGIFHMIVPPLFTSLQLILWFSGFAVLLFAYFILPQYRIHRMMTSIKKEKIDMLSNQMKAALDKSFGAPAADNTVYVKDMMAMQSQLNQMSQWPFGIQEMLRIGLIIVIPIIIIVLEIALGIIK
;
A
#
# COMPACT_ATOMS: atom_id res chain seq x y z
N MET A 1 44.08 -10.97 5.06
CA MET A 1 42.86 -11.67 4.59
C MET A 1 41.59 -11.17 5.26
N LEU A 2 41.58 -10.89 6.58
CA LEU A 2 40.40 -10.32 7.28
C LEU A 2 40.22 -8.80 7.12
N GLU A 3 41.31 -8.01 7.00
CA GLU A 3 41.24 -6.54 7.11
C GLU A 3 40.36 -5.88 6.04
N GLY A 4 40.39 -6.34 4.79
CA GLY A 4 39.53 -5.78 3.73
C GLY A 4 38.08 -6.29 3.70
N SER A 5 37.73 -7.36 4.41
CA SER A 5 36.33 -7.79 4.48
C SER A 5 35.56 -7.02 5.56
N ILE A 6 36.27 -6.42 6.53
CA ILE A 6 35.68 -5.59 7.57
C ILE A 6 35.28 -4.22 6.98
N GLU A 7 36.00 -3.74 5.97
CA GLU A 7 35.72 -2.47 5.27
C GLU A 7 34.37 -2.44 4.53
N HIS A 8 33.76 -3.60 4.27
CA HIS A 8 32.47 -3.74 3.57
C HIS A 8 31.38 -4.38 4.44
N LEU A 9 31.60 -4.45 5.75
CA LEU A 9 30.69 -5.12 6.69
C LEU A 9 29.32 -4.44 6.76
N ASP A 10 29.28 -3.13 6.56
CA ASP A 10 28.07 -2.32 6.40
C ASP A 10 27.21 -2.80 5.22
N PHE A 11 27.81 -3.15 4.08
CA PHE A 11 27.06 -3.58 2.89
C PHE A 11 26.37 -4.93 3.14
N PHE A 12 27.12 -5.89 3.70
CA PHE A 12 26.56 -7.19 4.10
C PHE A 12 25.46 -7.03 5.16
N LEU A 13 25.62 -6.10 6.09
CA LEU A 13 24.65 -5.83 7.15
C LEU A 13 23.34 -5.26 6.57
N ILE A 14 23.42 -4.24 5.71
CA ILE A 14 22.23 -3.64 5.10
C ILE A 14 21.51 -4.67 4.22
N LEU A 15 22.26 -5.43 3.43
CA LEU A 15 21.70 -6.49 2.58
C LEU A 15 21.01 -7.59 3.39
N SER A 16 21.61 -7.98 4.52
CA SER A 16 20.99 -8.92 5.46
C SER A 16 19.70 -8.36 6.05
N VAL A 17 19.66 -7.05 6.35
CA VAL A 17 18.44 -6.38 6.82
C VAL A 17 17.36 -6.37 5.75
N ILE A 18 17.68 -6.09 4.49
CA ILE A 18 16.72 -6.15 3.36
C ILE A 18 16.07 -7.53 3.29
N ILE A 19 16.89 -8.58 3.20
CA ILE A 19 16.42 -9.97 3.11
C ILE A 19 15.58 -10.34 4.35
N ALA A 20 16.03 -9.94 5.55
CA ALA A 20 15.34 -10.22 6.79
C ALA A 20 14.00 -9.48 6.94
N VAL A 21 13.80 -8.36 6.25
CA VAL A 21 12.54 -7.59 6.25
C VAL A 21 11.54 -8.16 5.24
N GLU A 22 12.00 -8.50 4.04
CA GLU A 22 11.11 -8.88 2.92
C GLU A 22 10.41 -10.23 3.16
N GLY A 23 11.12 -11.25 3.64
CA GLY A 23 10.52 -12.57 3.91
C GLY A 23 9.36 -12.52 4.92
N PRO A 24 9.56 -11.94 6.12
CA PRO A 24 8.48 -11.72 7.08
C PRO A 24 7.36 -10.83 6.54
N ALA A 25 7.66 -9.86 5.67
CA ALA A 25 6.65 -9.00 5.06
C ALA A 25 5.70 -9.80 4.15
N PHE A 26 6.19 -10.77 3.37
CA PHE A 26 5.34 -11.65 2.55
C PHE A 26 4.41 -12.49 3.41
N ASN A 27 4.95 -13.14 4.44
CA ASN A 27 4.15 -13.95 5.37
C ASN A 27 3.13 -13.09 6.17
N TRP A 28 3.52 -11.88 6.56
CA TRP A 28 2.59 -10.94 7.18
C TRP A 28 1.46 -10.54 6.21
N GLY A 29 1.81 -10.24 4.96
CA GLY A 29 0.86 -9.88 3.91
C GLY A 29 -0.17 -10.97 3.65
N HIS A 30 0.28 -12.22 3.49
CA HIS A 30 -0.59 -13.37 3.27
C HIS A 30 -1.59 -13.57 4.42
N ARG A 31 -1.10 -13.58 5.68
CA ARG A 31 -1.98 -13.69 6.86
C ARG A 31 -2.99 -12.55 6.97
N ARG A 32 -2.62 -11.35 6.53
CA ARG A 32 -3.51 -10.19 6.57
C ARG A 32 -4.53 -10.18 5.44
N LEU A 33 -4.25 -10.79 4.30
CA LEU A 33 -5.22 -10.93 3.23
C LEU A 33 -6.42 -11.81 3.65
N HIS A 34 -6.18 -12.86 4.44
CA HIS A 34 -7.28 -13.61 5.06
C HIS A 34 -8.15 -12.76 6.01
N SER A 35 -7.54 -11.78 6.69
CA SER A 35 -8.31 -10.84 7.51
C SER A 35 -9.14 -9.89 6.66
N LEU A 36 -8.64 -9.52 5.47
CA LEU A 36 -9.38 -8.70 4.51
C LEU A 36 -10.66 -9.40 4.04
N ALA A 37 -10.63 -10.72 3.80
CA ALA A 37 -11.83 -11.46 3.39
C ALA A 37 -13.00 -11.29 4.38
N LYS A 38 -12.73 -11.34 5.69
CA LYS A 38 -13.75 -11.12 6.73
C LYS A 38 -14.34 -9.72 6.67
N VAL A 39 -13.51 -8.73 6.44
CA VAL A 39 -13.91 -7.32 6.31
C VAL A 39 -14.73 -7.11 5.04
N VAL A 40 -14.32 -7.70 3.91
CA VAL A 40 -15.05 -7.60 2.62
C VAL A 40 -16.43 -8.24 2.71
N ILE A 41 -16.61 -9.36 3.42
CA ILE A 41 -17.93 -10.00 3.62
C ILE A 41 -18.93 -9.05 4.30
N ASN A 42 -18.46 -8.23 5.24
CA ASN A 42 -19.31 -7.26 5.95
C ASN A 42 -19.60 -6.01 5.11
N ILE A 43 -18.74 -5.74 4.13
CA ILE A 43 -18.76 -4.50 3.35
C ILE A 43 -19.49 -4.66 2.01
N VAL A 44 -19.36 -5.80 1.35
CA VAL A 44 -19.84 -6.00 -0.03
C VAL A 44 -21.24 -6.61 -0.03
N GLU A 45 -22.13 -6.05 -0.85
CA GLU A 45 -23.52 -6.49 -1.05
C GLU A 45 -23.58 -7.61 -2.09
N LEU A 46 -22.83 -8.68 -1.86
CA LEU A 46 -22.86 -9.89 -2.68
C LEU A 46 -23.15 -11.11 -1.78
N PRO A 47 -23.61 -12.24 -2.35
CA PRO A 47 -23.71 -13.50 -1.63
C PRO A 47 -22.37 -13.85 -0.99
N LYS A 48 -22.40 -14.34 0.24
CA LYS A 48 -21.21 -14.63 1.04
C LYS A 48 -20.28 -15.61 0.33
N GLU A 49 -20.86 -16.61 -0.33
CA GLU A 49 -20.16 -17.64 -1.09
C GLU A 49 -19.37 -17.02 -2.25
N THR A 50 -19.98 -16.08 -2.98
CA THR A 50 -19.32 -15.33 -4.06
C THR A 50 -18.14 -14.51 -3.55
N ILE A 51 -18.28 -13.87 -2.38
CA ILE A 51 -17.21 -13.07 -1.77
C ILE A 51 -16.04 -13.98 -1.34
N ILE A 52 -16.34 -15.12 -0.71
CA ILE A 52 -15.32 -16.09 -0.29
C ILE A 52 -14.56 -16.61 -1.50
N MET A 53 -15.26 -17.06 -2.55
CA MET A 53 -14.62 -17.54 -3.78
C MET A 53 -13.76 -16.45 -4.44
N ALA A 54 -14.22 -15.19 -4.45
CA ALA A 54 -13.43 -14.08 -4.98
C ALA A 54 -12.17 -13.83 -4.13
N CYS A 55 -12.28 -13.89 -2.80
CA CYS A 55 -11.15 -13.71 -1.89
C CYS A 55 -10.12 -14.83 -2.01
N GLU A 56 -10.55 -16.09 -2.11
CA GLU A 56 -9.68 -17.24 -2.36
C GLU A 56 -8.96 -17.10 -3.71
N LYS A 57 -9.68 -16.65 -4.74
CA LYS A 57 -9.08 -16.36 -6.05
C LYS A 57 -8.03 -15.25 -5.95
N TRP A 58 -8.30 -14.17 -5.24
CA TRP A 58 -7.33 -13.09 -5.05
C TRP A 58 -6.10 -13.55 -4.28
N ASP A 59 -6.26 -14.34 -3.23
CA ASP A 59 -5.16 -14.90 -2.46
C ASP A 59 -4.28 -15.82 -3.32
N ALA A 60 -4.89 -16.76 -4.02
CA ALA A 60 -4.20 -17.64 -4.95
C ALA A 60 -3.51 -16.88 -6.10
N GLU A 61 -4.04 -15.72 -6.48
CA GLU A 61 -3.44 -14.89 -7.53
C GLU A 61 -2.28 -14.03 -7.01
N ILE A 62 -2.45 -13.37 -5.86
CA ILE A 62 -1.42 -12.53 -5.24
C ILE A 62 -0.21 -13.36 -4.80
N PHE A 63 -0.44 -14.55 -4.24
CA PHE A 63 0.60 -15.44 -3.70
C PHE A 63 0.85 -16.67 -4.57
N SER A 64 0.67 -16.53 -5.88
CA SER A 64 1.02 -17.59 -6.82
C SER A 64 2.54 -17.70 -6.93
N ASP A 65 3.12 -18.78 -6.38
CA ASP A 65 4.56 -19.06 -6.46
C ASP A 65 5.10 -18.92 -7.88
N VAL A 66 4.41 -19.54 -8.85
CA VAL A 66 4.82 -19.50 -10.26
C VAL A 66 4.88 -18.06 -10.80
N LYS A 67 3.87 -17.24 -10.51
CA LYS A 67 3.82 -15.85 -11.00
C LYS A 67 4.84 -14.97 -10.28
N MET A 68 4.98 -15.13 -8.96
CA MET A 68 5.97 -14.42 -8.15
C MET A 68 7.39 -14.73 -8.64
N ILE A 69 7.72 -16.01 -8.79
CA ILE A 69 9.02 -16.48 -9.30
C ILE A 69 9.30 -15.93 -10.70
N SER A 70 8.31 -16.02 -11.60
CA SER A 70 8.46 -15.53 -12.98
C SER A 70 8.69 -14.02 -13.02
N PHE A 71 7.90 -13.27 -12.25
CA PHE A 71 8.00 -11.82 -12.19
C PHE A 71 9.33 -11.38 -11.56
N ALA A 72 9.76 -12.04 -10.47
CA ALA A 72 11.04 -11.80 -9.83
C ALA A 72 12.22 -12.02 -10.79
N ALA A 73 12.18 -13.10 -11.59
CA ALA A 73 13.21 -13.36 -12.60
C ALA A 73 13.23 -12.28 -13.70
N ILE A 74 12.06 -11.85 -14.20
CA ILE A 74 11.97 -10.77 -15.19
C ILE A 74 12.50 -9.46 -14.60
N PHE A 75 12.14 -9.17 -13.35
CA PHE A 75 12.57 -7.96 -12.65
C PHE A 75 14.10 -7.95 -12.46
N LEU A 76 14.69 -9.07 -12.05
CA LEU A 76 16.13 -9.24 -11.93
C LEU A 76 16.85 -8.98 -13.27
N ILE A 77 16.34 -9.55 -14.36
CA ILE A 77 16.87 -9.31 -15.71
C ILE A 77 16.76 -7.83 -16.07
N PHE A 78 15.64 -7.19 -15.75
CA PHE A 78 15.43 -5.77 -16.01
C PHE A 78 16.41 -4.88 -15.23
N VAL A 79 16.63 -5.16 -13.94
CA VAL A 79 17.62 -4.46 -13.08
C VAL A 79 19.01 -4.57 -13.69
N HIS A 80 19.40 -5.77 -14.12
CA HIS A 80 20.70 -6.02 -14.74
C HIS A 80 20.87 -5.28 -16.09
N LEU A 81 19.86 -5.38 -16.97
CA LEU A 81 19.89 -4.70 -18.27
C LEU A 81 19.87 -3.17 -18.14
N ALA A 82 19.26 -2.65 -17.09
CA ALA A 82 19.25 -1.22 -16.77
C ALA A 82 20.58 -0.73 -16.16
N GLY A 83 21.48 -1.65 -15.79
CA GLY A 83 22.77 -1.35 -15.17
C GLY A 83 22.67 -0.85 -13.72
N ILE A 84 21.56 -1.14 -13.04
CA ILE A 84 21.30 -0.69 -11.66
C ILE A 84 22.17 -1.48 -10.65
N ASP A 85 22.52 -2.71 -11.01
CA ASP A 85 23.36 -3.61 -10.22
C ASP A 85 24.86 -3.45 -10.44
N TYR A 86 25.28 -2.46 -11.24
CA TYR A 86 26.69 -2.17 -11.43
C TYR A 86 27.23 -1.37 -10.25
N HIS A 87 27.85 -2.08 -9.31
CA HIS A 87 28.52 -1.49 -8.16
C HIS A 87 30.03 -1.51 -8.40
N GLU A 88 30.71 -0.36 -8.36
CA GLU A 88 32.18 -0.27 -8.45
C GLU A 88 32.85 -0.74 -7.14
N LEU A 89 32.50 -1.95 -6.68
CA LEU A 89 33.06 -2.56 -5.49
C LEU A 89 34.20 -3.50 -5.86
N SER A 90 35.33 -3.36 -5.16
CA SER A 90 36.46 -4.28 -5.28
C SER A 90 36.67 -4.99 -3.95
N PHE A 91 36.51 -6.31 -3.93
CA PHE A 91 36.76 -7.11 -2.74
C PHE A 91 38.16 -7.72 -2.78
N ASN A 92 38.83 -7.75 -1.63
CA ASN A 92 40.15 -8.40 -1.49
C ASN A 92 40.11 -9.94 -1.59
N SER A 93 38.92 -10.53 -1.72
CA SER A 93 38.70 -11.97 -1.85
C SER A 93 37.56 -12.25 -2.81
N GLY A 94 37.79 -13.14 -3.79
CA GLY A 94 36.74 -13.61 -4.69
C GLY A 94 35.60 -14.35 -3.99
N ILE A 95 35.84 -14.90 -2.79
CA ILE A 95 34.76 -15.51 -1.98
C ILE A 95 33.81 -14.42 -1.47
N SER A 96 34.35 -13.33 -0.93
CA SER A 96 33.54 -12.20 -0.45
C SER A 96 32.74 -11.56 -1.57
N GLU A 97 33.36 -11.37 -2.74
CA GLU A 97 32.70 -10.87 -3.95
C GLU A 97 31.54 -11.79 -4.38
N THR A 98 31.79 -13.09 -4.43
CA THR A 98 30.76 -14.08 -4.81
C THR A 98 29.59 -14.07 -3.81
N LEU A 99 29.89 -14.02 -2.51
CA LEU A 99 28.85 -13.98 -1.46
C LEU A 99 28.04 -12.69 -1.52
N PHE A 100 28.70 -11.55 -1.75
CA PHE A 100 28.03 -10.27 -1.93
C PHE A 100 27.09 -10.30 -3.12
N ASN A 101 27.59 -10.72 -4.30
CA ASN A 101 26.78 -10.79 -5.52
C ASN A 101 25.59 -11.75 -5.36
N LEU A 102 25.80 -12.91 -4.74
CA LEU A 102 24.72 -13.86 -4.48
C LEU A 102 23.67 -13.27 -3.55
N GLY A 103 24.09 -12.62 -2.46
CA GLY A 103 23.17 -11.95 -1.55
C GLY A 103 22.42 -10.80 -2.23
N TYR A 104 23.10 -10.00 -3.03
CA TYR A 104 22.54 -8.84 -3.74
C TYR A 104 21.47 -9.29 -4.72
N TYR A 105 21.80 -10.23 -5.60
CA TYR A 105 20.84 -10.74 -6.57
C TYR A 105 19.68 -11.49 -5.91
N PHE A 106 19.92 -12.16 -4.78
CA PHE A 106 18.85 -12.76 -3.99
C PHE A 106 17.92 -11.70 -3.40
N ALA A 107 18.45 -10.58 -2.89
CA ALA A 107 17.64 -9.47 -2.40
C ALA A 107 16.84 -8.80 -3.53
N VAL A 108 17.44 -8.51 -4.68
CA VAL A 108 16.73 -7.96 -5.85
C VAL A 108 15.63 -8.92 -6.34
N TYR A 109 15.90 -10.22 -6.30
CA TYR A 109 14.91 -11.23 -6.64
C TYR A 109 13.71 -11.20 -5.70
N LEU A 110 13.95 -11.13 -4.38
CA LEU A 110 12.90 -11.00 -3.38
C LEU A 110 12.13 -9.67 -3.57
N GLU A 111 12.82 -8.55 -3.83
CA GLU A 111 12.21 -7.26 -4.14
C GLU A 111 11.24 -7.37 -5.33
N GLY A 112 11.65 -8.05 -6.40
CA GLY A 112 10.80 -8.31 -7.57
C GLY A 112 9.52 -9.08 -7.20
N ALA A 113 9.62 -10.11 -6.36
CA ALA A 113 8.45 -10.84 -5.86
C ALA A 113 7.56 -9.95 -4.98
N GLY A 114 8.15 -9.08 -4.16
CA GLY A 114 7.43 -8.11 -3.34
C GLY A 114 6.70 -7.06 -4.19
N PHE A 115 7.34 -6.59 -5.27
CA PHE A 115 6.74 -5.65 -6.20
C PHE A 115 5.54 -6.26 -6.94
N TYR A 116 5.62 -7.55 -7.29
CA TYR A 116 4.46 -8.30 -7.79
C TYR A 116 3.29 -8.30 -6.80
N ILE A 117 3.53 -8.69 -5.55
CA ILE A 117 2.51 -8.68 -4.48
C ILE A 117 1.92 -7.28 -4.33
N MET A 118 2.76 -6.24 -4.39
CA MET A 118 2.32 -4.85 -4.31
C MET A 118 1.35 -4.51 -5.47
N ILE A 119 1.71 -4.80 -6.72
CA ILE A 119 0.82 -4.55 -7.86
C ILE A 119 -0.51 -5.30 -7.69
N MET A 120 -0.45 -6.60 -7.38
CA MET A 120 -1.64 -7.45 -7.28
C MET A 120 -2.56 -7.06 -6.12
N THR A 121 -2.00 -6.65 -4.98
CA THR A 121 -2.80 -6.12 -3.86
C THR A 121 -3.47 -4.79 -4.24
N ALA A 122 -2.78 -3.90 -4.95
CA ALA A 122 -3.37 -2.64 -5.44
C ALA A 122 -4.56 -2.90 -6.37
N LEU A 123 -4.40 -3.83 -7.32
CA LEU A 123 -5.44 -4.25 -8.26
C LEU A 123 -6.64 -4.88 -7.54
N THR A 124 -6.37 -5.68 -6.50
CA THR A 124 -7.40 -6.31 -5.67
C THR A 124 -8.21 -5.27 -4.90
N ILE A 125 -7.55 -4.32 -4.22
CA ILE A 125 -8.26 -3.24 -3.51
C ILE A 125 -9.05 -2.37 -4.48
N ASN A 126 -8.50 -2.05 -5.65
CA ASN A 126 -9.23 -1.32 -6.68
C ASN A 126 -10.45 -2.10 -7.20
N THR A 127 -10.37 -3.44 -7.25
CA THR A 127 -11.50 -4.31 -7.63
C THR A 127 -12.57 -4.34 -6.55
N ILE A 128 -12.18 -4.41 -5.27
CA ILE A 128 -13.10 -4.30 -4.12
C ILE A 128 -13.81 -2.94 -4.14
N GLY A 129 -13.08 -1.86 -4.42
CA GLY A 129 -13.64 -0.50 -4.55
C GLY A 129 -14.63 -0.30 -5.71
N ARG A 130 -14.90 -1.33 -6.53
CA ARG A 130 -15.90 -1.33 -7.59
C ARG A 130 -17.13 -2.19 -7.28
N GLN A 131 -17.13 -2.92 -6.16
CA GLN A 131 -18.23 -3.81 -5.81
C GLN A 131 -19.40 -3.03 -5.18
N PRO A 132 -20.64 -3.52 -5.32
CA PRO A 132 -21.79 -2.96 -4.59
C PRO A 132 -21.60 -3.18 -3.09
N LEU A 133 -22.04 -2.24 -2.25
CA LEU A 133 -21.69 -2.21 -0.85
C LEU A 133 -22.91 -2.21 0.07
N LYS A 134 -22.75 -2.90 1.20
CA LYS A 134 -23.70 -2.88 2.30
C LYS A 134 -23.70 -1.51 2.96
N ILE A 135 -24.91 -1.01 3.12
CA ILE A 135 -25.23 0.28 3.70
C ILE A 135 -24.70 0.44 5.14
N ASP A 136 -24.81 -0.62 5.94
CA ASP A 136 -24.44 -0.61 7.36
C ASP A 136 -22.91 -0.62 7.58
N ALA A 137 -22.15 -0.97 6.55
CA ALA A 137 -20.70 -1.09 6.62
C ALA A 137 -19.98 0.27 6.65
N LEU A 138 -20.69 1.36 6.29
CA LEU A 138 -20.20 2.74 6.37
C LEU A 138 -19.69 3.13 7.76
N PHE A 139 -20.19 2.48 8.81
CA PHE A 139 -19.97 2.89 10.21
C PHE A 139 -18.73 2.31 10.88
N SER A 140 -18.10 1.24 10.36
CA SER A 140 -16.93 0.66 11.05
C SER A 140 -15.94 -0.07 10.14
N ASP A 141 -16.40 -0.76 9.09
CA ASP A 141 -15.56 -1.72 8.39
C ASP A 141 -14.71 -1.10 7.26
N PHE A 142 -15.12 0.03 6.66
CA PHE A 142 -14.33 0.69 5.60
C PHE A 142 -12.99 1.24 6.08
N HIS A 143 -12.95 1.76 7.31
CA HIS A 143 -11.72 2.26 7.89
C HIS A 143 -10.72 1.13 8.11
N ALA A 144 -11.19 -0.11 8.33
CA ALA A 144 -10.34 -1.28 8.46
C ALA A 144 -9.64 -1.63 7.13
N ILE A 145 -10.31 -1.49 5.97
CA ILE A 145 -9.66 -1.66 4.65
C ILE A 145 -8.60 -0.58 4.44
N GLY A 146 -8.95 0.68 4.70
CA GLY A 146 -8.02 1.81 4.54
C GLY A 146 -6.77 1.69 5.43
N ILE A 147 -6.95 1.35 6.71
CA ILE A 147 -5.86 1.09 7.67
C ILE A 147 -5.03 -0.12 7.28
N LEU A 148 -5.67 -1.20 6.80
CA LEU A 148 -4.92 -2.38 6.40
C LEU A 148 -4.03 -2.06 5.20
N TYR A 149 -4.57 -1.36 4.21
CA TYR A 149 -3.82 -0.97 3.03
C TYR A 149 -2.68 0.02 3.35
N SER A 150 -2.91 0.98 4.25
CA SER A 150 -1.84 1.89 4.68
C SER A 150 -0.68 1.15 5.35
N LYS A 151 -0.94 0.07 6.10
CA LYS A 151 0.11 -0.80 6.64
C LYS A 151 0.92 -1.52 5.55
N PHE A 152 0.26 -2.02 4.50
CA PHE A 152 0.95 -2.58 3.33
C PHE A 152 1.86 -1.54 2.67
N THR A 153 1.36 -0.32 2.47
CA THR A 153 2.16 0.78 1.93
C THR A 153 3.36 1.13 2.81
N ILE A 154 3.20 1.16 4.14
CA ILE A 154 4.31 1.44 5.06
C ILE A 154 5.40 0.36 4.94
N TYR A 155 5.04 -0.92 4.85
CA TYR A 155 6.03 -1.99 4.62
C TYR A 155 6.76 -1.82 3.29
N ALA A 156 6.02 -1.63 2.19
CA ALA A 156 6.63 -1.42 0.88
C ALA A 156 7.58 -0.20 0.88
N ALA A 157 7.16 0.88 1.53
CA ALA A 157 7.98 2.08 1.60
C ALA A 157 9.19 1.95 2.54
N SER A 158 9.11 1.10 3.58
CA SER A 158 10.28 0.78 4.41
C SER A 158 11.36 0.04 3.63
N VAL A 159 10.98 -0.91 2.77
CA VAL A 159 11.90 -1.62 1.87
C VAL A 159 12.56 -0.63 0.90
N TYR A 160 11.78 0.26 0.30
CA TYR A 160 12.28 1.34 -0.55
C TYR A 160 13.28 2.26 0.16
N ILE A 161 13.02 2.66 1.40
CA ILE A 161 13.96 3.48 2.19
C ILE A 161 15.26 2.71 2.45
N ILE A 162 15.19 1.42 2.84
CA ILE A 162 16.39 0.62 3.12
C ILE A 162 17.23 0.45 1.85
N TRP A 163 16.59 0.19 0.71
CA TRP A 163 17.27 0.18 -0.60
C TRP A 163 17.87 1.53 -0.98
N GLY A 164 17.21 2.63 -0.65
CA GLY A 164 17.74 3.98 -0.83
C GLY A 164 18.99 4.21 0.00
N ILE A 165 18.97 3.82 1.28
CA ILE A 165 20.14 3.90 2.16
C ILE A 165 21.27 3.02 1.61
N PHE A 166 20.97 1.81 1.13
CA PHE A 166 21.95 0.95 0.48
C PHE A 166 22.63 1.68 -0.68
N HIS A 167 21.88 2.25 -1.62
CA HIS A 167 22.43 2.94 -2.79
C HIS A 167 23.02 4.32 -2.51
N MET A 168 22.73 4.93 -1.37
CA MET A 168 23.46 6.14 -0.92
C MET A 168 24.86 5.79 -0.40
N ILE A 169 25.05 4.55 0.08
CA ILE A 169 26.30 4.05 0.63
C ILE A 169 27.08 3.24 -0.44
N VAL A 170 26.37 2.57 -1.36
CA VAL A 170 26.87 1.51 -2.25
C VAL A 170 26.25 1.62 -3.66
N PRO A 171 26.91 2.23 -4.66
CA PRO A 171 28.06 3.14 -4.62
C PRO A 171 27.71 4.49 -3.99
N PRO A 172 28.67 5.24 -3.41
CA PRO A 172 28.38 6.53 -2.81
C PRO A 172 27.91 7.51 -3.89
N LEU A 173 26.67 8.00 -3.71
CA LEU A 173 25.95 9.01 -4.50
C LEU A 173 25.14 8.48 -5.69
N PHE A 174 23.96 9.10 -5.89
CA PHE A 174 23.13 9.05 -7.10
C PHE A 174 23.83 9.72 -8.30
N THR A 175 25.05 9.32 -8.59
CA THR A 175 25.91 9.86 -9.65
C THR A 175 25.43 9.44 -11.03
N SER A 176 24.69 8.33 -11.13
CA SER A 176 24.09 7.88 -12.39
C SER A 176 22.65 8.37 -12.54
N LEU A 177 22.35 8.92 -13.72
CA LEU A 177 20.98 9.23 -14.13
C LEU A 177 20.06 8.01 -14.01
N GLN A 178 20.60 6.79 -14.20
CA GLN A 178 19.88 5.53 -14.07
C GLN A 178 19.35 5.33 -12.65
N LEU A 179 20.17 5.51 -11.61
CA LEU A 179 19.74 5.37 -10.21
C LEU A 179 18.73 6.45 -9.84
N ILE A 180 18.92 7.70 -10.30
CA ILE A 180 17.95 8.78 -10.07
C ILE A 180 16.59 8.43 -10.68
N LEU A 181 16.57 7.98 -11.93
CA LEU A 181 15.33 7.59 -12.61
C LEU A 181 14.69 6.37 -11.96
N TRP A 182 15.50 5.41 -11.51
CA TRP A 182 15.03 4.21 -10.80
C TRP A 182 14.29 4.58 -9.52
N PHE A 183 14.96 5.30 -8.61
CA PHE A 183 14.38 5.68 -7.32
C PHE A 183 13.23 6.67 -7.47
N SER A 184 13.35 7.66 -8.36
CA SER A 184 12.25 8.58 -8.65
C SER A 184 11.04 7.86 -9.23
N GLY A 185 11.26 6.91 -10.15
CA GLY A 185 10.22 6.06 -10.72
C GLY A 185 9.52 5.22 -9.66
N PHE A 186 10.29 4.58 -8.78
CA PHE A 186 9.75 3.81 -7.65
C PHE A 186 8.97 4.69 -6.66
N ALA A 187 9.45 5.89 -6.35
CA ALA A 187 8.71 6.83 -5.49
C ALA A 187 7.35 7.20 -6.11
N VAL A 188 7.30 7.48 -7.41
CA VAL A 188 6.05 7.75 -8.14
C VAL A 188 5.14 6.52 -8.13
N LEU A 189 5.69 5.33 -8.33
CA LEU A 189 4.93 4.07 -8.29
C LEU A 189 4.37 3.79 -6.88
N LEU A 190 5.14 4.04 -5.82
CA LEU A 190 4.67 3.93 -4.44
C LEU A 190 3.58 4.96 -4.11
N PHE A 191 3.71 6.17 -4.65
CA PHE A 191 2.67 7.19 -4.51
C PHE A 191 1.39 6.79 -5.22
N ALA A 192 1.49 6.32 -6.46
CA ALA A 192 0.35 5.81 -7.22
C ALA A 192 -0.28 4.58 -6.54
N TYR A 193 0.55 3.67 -6.04
CA TYR A 193 0.14 2.50 -5.25
C TYR A 193 -0.70 2.93 -4.04
N PHE A 194 -0.28 3.96 -3.32
CA PHE A 194 -1.05 4.45 -2.17
C PHE A 194 -2.33 5.18 -2.60
N ILE A 195 -2.21 6.18 -3.47
CA ILE A 195 -3.30 7.14 -3.75
C ILE A 195 -4.41 6.51 -4.60
N LEU A 196 -4.09 5.71 -5.62
CA LEU A 196 -5.12 5.24 -6.56
C LEU A 196 -6.20 4.39 -5.89
N PRO A 197 -5.88 3.34 -5.11
CA PRO A 197 -6.92 2.51 -4.49
C PRO A 197 -7.65 3.28 -3.37
N GLN A 198 -6.94 4.15 -2.66
CA GLN A 198 -7.51 4.97 -1.61
C GLN A 198 -8.51 6.01 -2.15
N TYR A 199 -8.18 6.66 -3.27
CA TYR A 199 -9.10 7.59 -3.95
C TYR A 199 -10.37 6.88 -4.42
N ARG A 200 -10.26 5.64 -4.88
CA ARG A 200 -11.42 4.83 -5.27
C ARG A 200 -12.32 4.54 -4.07
N ILE A 201 -11.74 4.14 -2.94
CA ILE A 201 -12.50 3.92 -1.71
C ILE A 201 -13.17 5.22 -1.24
N HIS A 202 -12.46 6.35 -1.28
CA HIS A 202 -13.03 7.66 -0.93
C HIS A 202 -14.23 8.04 -1.82
N ARG A 203 -14.11 7.91 -3.14
CA ARG A 203 -15.21 8.19 -4.08
C ARG A 203 -16.41 7.32 -3.79
N MET A 204 -16.16 6.04 -3.50
CA MET A 204 -17.17 5.06 -3.17
C MET A 204 -17.89 5.41 -1.85
N MET A 205 -17.16 5.69 -0.77
CA MET A 205 -17.74 6.15 0.50
C MET A 205 -18.58 7.42 0.35
N THR A 206 -18.09 8.38 -0.45
CA THR A 206 -18.78 9.65 -0.70
C THR A 206 -20.09 9.44 -1.45
N SER A 207 -20.10 8.53 -2.43
CA SER A 207 -21.32 8.18 -3.19
C SER A 207 -22.39 7.60 -2.28
N ILE A 208 -22.02 6.66 -1.41
CA ILE A 208 -22.98 5.98 -0.53
C ILE A 208 -23.45 6.93 0.58
N LYS A 209 -22.56 7.75 1.13
CA LYS A 209 -22.95 8.81 2.08
C LYS A 209 -24.01 9.72 1.46
N LYS A 210 -23.83 10.14 0.21
CA LYS A 210 -24.80 10.98 -0.51
C LYS A 210 -26.13 10.26 -0.69
N GLU A 211 -26.11 9.03 -1.21
CA GLU A 211 -27.33 8.22 -1.38
C GLU A 211 -28.10 8.04 -0.06
N LYS A 212 -27.38 7.85 1.05
CA LYS A 212 -27.99 7.73 2.39
C LYS A 212 -28.62 9.02 2.87
N ILE A 213 -27.94 10.14 2.71
CA ILE A 213 -28.49 11.46 3.07
C ILE A 213 -29.76 11.73 2.26
N ASP A 214 -29.76 11.40 0.96
CA ASP A 214 -30.93 11.58 0.09
C ASP A 214 -32.09 10.67 0.50
N MET A 215 -31.82 9.38 0.78
CA MET A 215 -32.82 8.43 1.27
C MET A 215 -33.41 8.85 2.62
N LEU A 216 -32.56 9.27 3.56
CA LEU A 216 -32.96 9.69 4.90
C LEU A 216 -33.74 11.00 4.85
N SER A 217 -33.34 11.95 4.00
CA SER A 217 -34.10 13.19 3.74
C SER A 217 -35.50 12.90 3.21
N ASN A 218 -35.62 11.97 2.25
CA ASN A 218 -36.93 11.56 1.70
C ASN A 218 -37.82 10.89 2.75
N GLN A 219 -37.26 9.98 3.56
CA GLN A 219 -37.98 9.33 4.66
C GLN A 219 -38.39 10.33 5.75
N MET A 220 -37.52 11.29 6.08
CA MET A 220 -37.81 12.32 7.07
C MET A 220 -38.91 13.28 6.59
N LYS A 221 -38.89 13.65 5.31
CA LYS A 221 -39.97 14.43 4.68
C LYS A 221 -41.30 13.68 4.74
N ALA A 222 -41.32 12.40 4.37
CA ALA A 222 -42.53 11.58 4.44
C ALA A 222 -43.04 11.38 5.89
N ALA A 223 -42.13 11.27 6.87
CA ALA A 223 -42.48 11.14 8.28
C ALA A 223 -43.01 12.46 8.88
N LEU A 224 -42.43 13.60 8.49
CA LEU A 224 -42.92 14.93 8.86
C LEU A 224 -44.30 15.18 8.28
N ASP A 225 -44.51 14.91 6.98
CA ASP A 225 -45.82 15.06 6.32
C ASP A 225 -46.92 14.24 7.04
N LYS A 226 -46.60 13.01 7.48
CA LYS A 226 -47.51 12.18 8.29
C LYS A 226 -47.73 12.73 9.70
N SER A 227 -46.69 13.24 10.34
CA SER A 227 -46.76 13.79 11.71
C SER A 227 -47.61 15.06 11.79
N PHE A 228 -47.55 15.92 10.75
CA PHE A 228 -48.40 17.10 10.65
C PHE A 228 -49.87 16.75 10.36
N GLY A 229 -50.15 15.62 9.70
CA GLY A 229 -51.51 15.13 9.45
C GLY A 229 -52.16 14.43 10.66
N ALA A 230 -51.37 13.78 11.51
CA ALA A 230 -51.83 13.13 12.76
C ALA A 230 -50.69 13.08 13.79
N PRO A 231 -50.62 14.04 14.75
CA PRO A 231 -49.54 14.09 15.73
C PRO A 231 -49.74 13.00 16.79
N ALA A 232 -49.02 11.88 16.63
CA ALA A 232 -48.86 10.82 17.64
C ALA A 232 -47.46 10.90 18.27
N ALA A 233 -47.35 10.58 19.57
CA ALA A 233 -46.09 10.65 20.31
C ALA A 233 -44.97 9.74 19.75
N ASP A 234 -45.32 8.65 19.07
CA ASP A 234 -44.36 7.76 18.42
C ASP A 234 -43.71 8.41 17.18
N ASN A 235 -44.42 9.31 16.49
CA ASN A 235 -43.93 9.94 15.27
C ASN A 235 -42.83 10.99 15.56
N THR A 236 -42.89 11.66 16.72
CA THR A 236 -41.88 12.65 17.13
C THR A 236 -40.57 11.99 17.58
N VAL A 237 -40.64 10.81 18.22
CA VAL A 237 -39.45 10.01 18.56
C VAL A 237 -38.74 9.54 17.30
N TYR A 238 -39.49 9.01 16.33
CA TYR A 238 -38.93 8.57 15.04
C TYR A 238 -38.20 9.70 14.29
N VAL A 239 -38.79 10.90 14.21
CA VAL A 239 -38.15 12.07 13.58
C VAL A 239 -36.86 12.47 14.30
N LYS A 240 -36.85 12.43 15.64
CA LYS A 240 -35.65 12.73 16.44
C LYS A 240 -34.51 11.74 16.17
N ASP A 241 -34.84 10.45 16.07
CA ASP A 241 -33.86 9.40 15.76
C ASP A 241 -33.28 9.57 14.35
N MET A 242 -34.12 9.94 13.36
CA MET A 242 -33.65 10.25 12.01
C MET A 242 -32.70 11.47 11.99
N MET A 243 -32.99 12.53 12.74
CA MET A 243 -32.09 13.69 12.85
C MET A 243 -30.77 13.33 13.51
N ALA A 244 -30.79 12.48 14.55
CA ALA A 244 -29.57 11.98 15.18
C ALA A 244 -28.71 11.18 14.19
N MET A 245 -29.34 10.31 13.39
CA MET A 245 -28.67 9.53 12.34
C MET A 245 -28.10 10.44 11.24
N GLN A 246 -28.81 11.50 10.82
CA GLN A 246 -28.31 12.49 9.87
C GLN A 246 -27.08 13.22 10.39
N SER A 247 -27.11 13.63 11.66
CA SER A 247 -25.99 14.30 12.33
C SER A 247 -24.76 13.39 12.38
N GLN A 248 -24.94 12.12 12.75
CA GLN A 248 -23.86 11.12 12.74
C GLN A 248 -23.28 10.93 11.34
N LEU A 249 -24.12 10.73 10.32
CA LEU A 249 -23.68 10.60 8.93
C LEU A 249 -22.89 11.83 8.45
N ASN A 250 -23.33 13.04 8.81
CA ASN A 250 -22.64 14.28 8.44
C ASN A 250 -21.25 14.39 9.09
N GLN A 251 -21.11 13.98 10.34
CA GLN A 251 -19.84 13.99 11.08
C GLN A 251 -18.84 12.90 10.64
N MET A 252 -19.26 11.91 9.85
CA MET A 252 -18.36 10.88 9.35
C MET A 252 -17.28 11.43 8.41
N SER A 253 -16.04 11.01 8.66
CA SER A 253 -14.92 11.21 7.74
C SER A 253 -15.25 10.60 6.38
N GLN A 254 -15.04 11.38 5.33
CA GLN A 254 -15.19 10.92 3.95
C GLN A 254 -13.98 10.11 3.48
N TRP A 255 -12.87 10.16 4.23
CA TRP A 255 -11.64 9.45 3.88
C TRP A 255 -11.52 8.13 4.66
N PRO A 256 -11.07 7.06 4.00
CA PRO A 256 -10.88 5.74 4.63
C PRO A 256 -9.69 5.68 5.60
N PHE A 257 -8.96 6.78 5.81
CA PHE A 257 -7.81 6.88 6.71
C PHE A 257 -7.82 8.23 7.43
N GLY A 258 -7.06 8.32 8.53
CA GLY A 258 -6.85 9.55 9.26
C GLY A 258 -5.82 10.46 8.58
N ILE A 259 -5.86 11.74 8.93
CA ILE A 259 -4.89 12.74 8.44
C ILE A 259 -3.44 12.33 8.77
N GLN A 260 -3.24 11.58 9.86
CA GLN A 260 -1.93 11.14 10.32
C GLN A 260 -1.31 10.10 9.38
N GLU A 261 -2.08 9.12 8.91
CA GLU A 261 -1.62 8.12 7.94
C GLU A 261 -1.26 8.77 6.61
N MET A 262 -2.06 9.74 6.16
CA MET A 262 -1.81 10.49 4.94
C MET A 262 -0.50 11.28 5.04
N LEU A 263 -0.27 11.95 6.16
CA LEU A 263 0.98 12.68 6.43
C LEU A 263 2.17 11.74 6.51
N ARG A 264 2.07 10.60 7.20
CA ARG A 264 3.16 9.62 7.30
C ARG A 264 3.58 9.12 5.91
N ILE A 265 2.62 8.72 5.09
CA ILE A 265 2.93 8.18 3.75
C ILE A 265 3.39 9.30 2.81
N GLY A 266 2.80 10.48 2.90
CA GLY A 266 3.27 11.66 2.17
C GLY A 266 4.73 11.99 2.50
N LEU A 267 5.09 12.04 3.79
CA LEU A 267 6.47 12.31 4.23
C LEU A 267 7.43 11.21 3.76
N ILE A 268 7.05 9.94 3.87
CA ILE A 268 7.88 8.81 3.43
C ILE A 268 8.23 8.90 1.95
N ILE A 269 7.34 9.44 1.12
CA ILE A 269 7.57 9.57 -0.34
C ILE A 269 8.30 10.88 -0.66
N VAL A 270 7.94 11.97 0.01
CA VAL A 270 8.50 13.31 -0.25
C VAL A 270 9.95 13.41 0.21
N ILE A 271 10.32 12.82 1.35
CA ILE A 271 11.68 12.92 1.90
C ILE A 271 12.73 12.36 0.90
N PRO A 272 12.59 11.14 0.37
CA PRO A 272 13.53 10.62 -0.63
C PRO A 272 13.62 11.48 -1.89
N ILE A 273 12.50 12.04 -2.38
CA ILE A 273 12.49 12.94 -3.54
C ILE A 273 13.25 14.23 -3.22
N ILE A 274 13.05 14.82 -2.03
CA ILE A 274 13.78 16.01 -1.59
C ILE A 274 15.28 15.71 -1.53
N ILE A 275 15.69 14.54 -1.00
CA ILE A 275 17.10 14.14 -0.95
C ILE A 275 17.68 14.09 -2.37
N ILE A 276 17.01 13.43 -3.31
CA ILE A 276 17.43 13.37 -4.72
C ILE A 276 17.55 14.79 -5.33
N VAL A 277 16.56 15.65 -5.11
CA VAL A 277 16.56 17.03 -5.64
C VAL A 277 17.69 17.85 -5.02
N LEU A 278 17.95 17.72 -3.71
CA LEU A 278 19.06 18.39 -3.04
C LEU A 278 20.41 17.92 -3.57
N GLU A 279 20.58 16.63 -3.81
CA GLU A 279 21.81 16.11 -4.41
C GLU A 279 22.05 16.66 -5.82
N ILE A 280 21.00 16.73 -6.65
CA ILE A 280 21.06 17.37 -7.97
C ILE A 280 21.41 18.86 -7.85
N ALA A 281 20.71 19.58 -6.98
CA ALA A 281 20.83 21.04 -6.86
C ALA A 281 22.17 21.50 -6.25
N LEU A 282 22.72 20.71 -5.32
CA LEU A 282 24.01 20.99 -4.69
C LEU A 282 25.20 20.63 -5.58
N GLY A 283 24.96 20.12 -6.80
CA GLY A 283 26.01 19.81 -7.78
C GLY A 283 26.96 18.73 -7.28
N ILE A 284 26.49 17.86 -6.39
CA ILE A 284 27.24 16.68 -5.95
C ILE A 284 27.30 15.66 -7.10
N ILE A 285 26.39 15.78 -8.07
CA ILE A 285 26.45 15.12 -9.37
C ILE A 285 27.42 15.90 -10.27
N LYS A 286 28.61 15.33 -10.51
CA LYS A 286 29.56 15.75 -11.56
C LYS A 286 29.55 14.75 -12.70
#